data_AF-A0A917FM01-F1
#
_entry.id   AF-A0A917FM01-F1
#
_cell.length_a   1.000
_cell.length_b   1.000
_cell.length_c   1.000
_cell.angle_alpha   90.00
_cell.angle_beta   90.00
_cell.angle_gamma   90.00
#
_symmetry.space_group_name_H-M   'P 1'
#
loop_
_entity.id
_entity.type
_entity.pdbx_description
1 polymer ?
#
loop_
_entity_poly.entity_id
_entity_poly.type
_entity_poly.pdbx_seq_one_letter_code
_entity_poly.pdbx_strand_id
1 'polypeptide(L)'
;MDKLYERLSEFGEREHSVLLRNLLNTAIRDATTGNREEKRVAEKVYQLLEAHMETVYNDRLQAEKLQTHVHIVFSLSDAGSLKVTLSKLGKRQECNVLAFNEHFSAGPITDLITMKGQQHRQLWLMDHDQDYYSESIVNREHQIECMMDRLRKIPESKTVVIWCGDNAHDQTGFRFALYLLRERKGPVHVVNVTQIHKNMGLHLEKGVIPYAQALIERENYIELVRNYGEGYPLDPDQRKLYESEWTELSSQDHIIRLWEGGKVIGCEEDILDAVIVNSVNELQKERMHDDFIKAGEVVTKVLEISQQYVGYSFIVYRIWRLVSDGVLTFQGIPGMLHKFSIRLSNSIKVESD
;
A
#
# COMPACT_ATOMS: atom_id res chain seq x y z
N MET A 1 -9.23 15.67 -39.89
CA MET A 1 -9.78 15.30 -38.57
C MET A 1 -8.92 14.23 -37.93
N ASP A 2 -8.59 13.15 -38.64
CA ASP A 2 -7.78 12.03 -38.10
C ASP A 2 -6.39 12.44 -37.58
N LYS A 3 -5.66 13.30 -38.31
CA LYS A 3 -4.37 13.85 -37.85
C LYS A 3 -4.44 14.69 -36.58
N LEU A 4 -5.59 15.31 -36.29
CA LEU A 4 -5.78 16.06 -35.05
C LEU A 4 -5.99 15.09 -33.88
N TYR A 5 -6.74 14.02 -34.13
CA TYR A 5 -7.03 12.98 -33.15
C TYR A 5 -5.75 12.21 -32.75
N GLU A 6 -4.92 11.84 -33.73
CA GLU A 6 -3.60 11.23 -33.49
C GLU A 6 -2.73 12.14 -32.60
N ARG A 7 -2.63 13.43 -32.92
CA ARG A 7 -1.85 14.38 -32.11
C ARG A 7 -2.40 14.60 -30.69
N LEU A 8 -3.71 14.51 -30.51
CA LEU A 8 -4.33 14.58 -29.17
C LEU A 8 -4.01 13.34 -28.34
N SER A 9 -3.86 12.17 -28.98
CA SER A 9 -3.51 10.92 -28.29
C SER A 9 -2.07 10.89 -27.74
N GLU A 10 -1.19 11.77 -28.25
CA GLU A 10 0.19 11.93 -27.79
C GLU A 10 0.31 12.73 -26.48
N PHE A 11 -0.77 13.39 -26.04
CA PHE A 11 -0.77 14.27 -24.87
C PHE A 11 -1.12 13.52 -23.58
N GLY A 12 -0.55 13.94 -22.45
CA GLY A 12 -0.92 13.47 -21.12
C GLY A 12 -2.08 14.27 -20.50
N GLU A 13 -2.55 13.85 -19.32
CA GLU A 13 -3.71 14.46 -18.64
C GLU A 13 -3.53 15.97 -18.38
N ARG A 14 -2.29 16.40 -18.10
CA ARG A 14 -1.97 17.81 -17.84
C ARG A 14 -2.10 18.62 -19.13
N GLU A 15 -1.54 18.14 -20.23
CA GLU A 15 -1.62 18.78 -21.53
C GLU A 15 -3.06 18.82 -22.05
N HIS A 16 -3.84 17.75 -21.85
CA HIS A 16 -5.27 17.73 -22.14
C HIS A 16 -6.03 18.79 -21.34
N SER A 17 -5.76 18.91 -20.03
CA SER A 17 -6.39 19.92 -19.17
C SER A 17 -6.06 21.35 -19.59
N VAL A 18 -4.81 21.61 -19.98
CA VAL A 18 -4.37 22.92 -20.48
C VAL A 18 -5.04 23.24 -21.82
N LEU A 19 -5.11 22.25 -22.73
CA LEU A 19 -5.76 22.41 -24.02
C LEU A 19 -7.25 22.76 -23.86
N LEU A 20 -7.97 22.04 -22.99
CA LEU A 20 -9.38 22.31 -22.67
C LEU A 20 -9.58 23.72 -22.11
N ARG A 21 -8.73 24.15 -21.17
CA ARG A 21 -8.78 25.51 -20.62
C ARG A 21 -8.52 26.57 -21.68
N ASN A 22 -7.55 26.35 -22.57
CA ASN A 22 -7.24 27.30 -23.64
C ASN A 22 -8.38 27.42 -24.66
N LEU A 23 -9.01 26.31 -25.02
CA LEU A 23 -10.20 26.29 -25.88
C LEU A 23 -11.36 27.05 -25.23
N LEU A 24 -11.62 26.81 -23.94
CA LEU A 24 -12.66 27.52 -23.20
C LEU A 24 -12.35 29.03 -23.11
N ASN A 25 -11.13 29.41 -22.79
CA ASN A 25 -10.71 30.82 -22.72
C ASN A 25 -10.82 31.52 -24.09
N THR A 26 -10.52 30.81 -25.16
CA THR A 26 -10.69 31.31 -26.53
C THR A 26 -12.17 31.52 -26.84
N ALA A 27 -13.03 30.56 -26.50
CA ALA A 27 -14.48 30.71 -26.65
C ALA A 27 -15.05 31.86 -25.80
N ILE A 28 -14.61 32.02 -24.54
CA ILE A 28 -14.96 33.17 -23.67
C ILE A 28 -14.63 34.49 -24.38
N ARG A 29 -13.40 34.61 -24.89
CA ARG A 29 -12.93 35.83 -25.54
C ARG A 29 -13.73 36.11 -26.82
N ASP A 30 -13.91 35.10 -27.66
CA ASP A 30 -14.58 35.29 -28.95
C ASP A 30 -16.09 35.55 -28.77
N ALA A 31 -16.73 35.02 -27.72
CA ALA A 31 -18.11 35.36 -27.32
C ALA A 31 -18.25 36.83 -26.86
N THR A 32 -17.22 37.42 -26.26
CA THR A 32 -17.27 38.79 -25.72
C THR A 32 -16.84 39.84 -26.74
N THR A 33 -15.72 39.62 -27.42
CA THR A 33 -15.09 40.61 -28.31
C THR A 33 -15.15 40.26 -29.79
N GLY A 34 -15.59 39.06 -30.16
CA GLY A 34 -15.59 38.60 -31.54
C GLY A 34 -16.67 39.24 -32.42
N ASN A 35 -16.52 39.07 -33.74
CA ASN A 35 -17.54 39.42 -34.71
C ASN A 35 -18.76 38.46 -34.61
N ARG A 36 -19.81 38.72 -35.40
CA ARG A 36 -21.07 37.97 -35.31
C ARG A 36 -20.90 36.46 -35.52
N GLU A 37 -20.03 36.04 -36.44
CA GLU A 37 -19.80 34.61 -36.69
C GLU A 37 -18.94 33.99 -35.59
N GLU A 38 -17.91 34.68 -35.11
CA GLU A 38 -17.07 34.24 -33.98
C GLU A 38 -17.89 34.03 -32.71
N LYS A 39 -18.81 34.97 -32.40
CA LYS A 39 -19.74 34.82 -31.29
C LYS A 39 -20.63 33.59 -31.44
N ARG A 40 -21.19 33.36 -32.63
CA ARG A 40 -22.03 32.19 -32.92
C ARG A 40 -21.28 30.88 -32.73
N VAL A 41 -20.02 30.82 -33.17
CA VAL A 41 -19.16 29.64 -32.98
C VAL A 41 -18.83 29.44 -31.51
N ALA A 42 -18.46 30.49 -30.79
CA ALA A 42 -18.17 30.43 -29.36
C ALA A 42 -19.38 29.93 -28.54
N GLU A 43 -20.57 30.48 -28.77
CA GLU A 43 -21.82 30.01 -28.16
C GLU A 43 -22.07 28.53 -28.42
N LYS A 44 -21.80 28.04 -29.64
CA LYS A 44 -21.96 26.63 -29.97
C LYS A 44 -20.95 25.74 -29.23
N VAL A 45 -19.70 26.17 -29.09
CA VAL A 45 -18.67 25.46 -28.31
C VAL A 45 -19.07 25.37 -26.84
N TYR A 46 -19.61 26.45 -26.27
CA TYR A 46 -20.13 26.45 -24.90
C TYR A 46 -21.24 25.43 -24.68
N GLN A 47 -22.27 25.44 -25.54
CA GLN A 47 -23.38 24.50 -25.45
C GLN A 47 -22.91 23.04 -25.55
N LEU A 48 -21.93 22.76 -26.41
CA LEU A 48 -21.34 21.43 -26.53
C LEU A 48 -20.55 21.04 -25.29
N LEU A 49 -19.74 21.94 -24.73
CA LEU A 49 -19.01 21.70 -23.48
C LEU A 49 -19.95 21.44 -22.32
N GLU A 50 -21.00 22.26 -22.14
CA GLU A 50 -22.02 22.04 -21.11
C GLU A 50 -22.70 20.68 -21.29
N ALA A 51 -23.14 20.34 -22.50
CA ALA A 51 -23.75 19.03 -22.77
C ALA A 51 -22.80 17.86 -22.46
N HIS A 52 -21.52 17.96 -22.84
CA HIS A 52 -20.54 16.91 -22.54
C HIS A 52 -20.18 16.84 -21.05
N MET A 53 -20.11 17.97 -20.35
CA MET A 53 -19.91 18.00 -18.90
C MET A 53 -21.08 17.32 -18.18
N GLU A 54 -22.31 17.58 -18.62
CA GLU A 54 -23.50 16.94 -18.09
C GLU A 54 -23.48 15.42 -18.36
N THR A 55 -23.08 14.99 -19.56
CA THR A 55 -22.88 13.56 -19.85
C THR A 55 -21.83 12.94 -18.94
N VAL A 56 -20.64 13.54 -18.79
CA VAL A 56 -19.57 13.03 -17.91
C VAL A 56 -20.03 12.97 -16.45
N TYR A 57 -20.77 13.98 -15.99
CA TYR A 57 -21.35 14.00 -14.65
C TYR A 57 -22.35 12.85 -14.45
N ASN A 58 -23.24 12.64 -15.41
CA ASN A 58 -24.23 11.57 -15.38
C ASN A 58 -23.58 10.19 -15.45
N ASP A 59 -22.58 9.99 -16.32
CA ASP A 59 -21.83 8.74 -16.42
C ASP A 59 -21.13 8.41 -15.10
N ARG A 60 -20.51 9.41 -14.45
CA ARG A 60 -19.91 9.25 -13.12
C ARG A 60 -20.97 8.87 -12.09
N LEU A 61 -22.12 9.55 -12.08
CA LEU A 61 -23.20 9.26 -11.14
C LEU A 61 -23.77 7.84 -11.35
N GLN A 62 -23.88 7.39 -12.60
CA GLN A 62 -24.29 6.02 -12.94
C GLN A 62 -23.23 5.01 -12.47
N ALA A 63 -21.95 5.26 -12.72
CA ALA A 63 -20.86 4.42 -12.23
C ALA A 63 -20.86 4.34 -10.69
N GLU A 64 -21.07 5.46 -10.00
CA GLU A 64 -21.16 5.50 -8.53
C GLU A 64 -22.36 4.73 -7.98
N LYS A 65 -23.48 4.71 -8.70
CA LYS A 65 -24.69 3.92 -8.37
C LYS A 65 -24.49 2.42 -8.60
N LEU A 66 -23.75 2.03 -9.64
CA LEU A 66 -23.40 0.64 -9.91
C LEU A 66 -22.42 0.09 -8.88
N GLN A 67 -21.58 0.95 -8.28
CA GLN A 67 -20.65 0.57 -7.23
C GLN A 67 -21.36 0.20 -5.92
N THR A 68 -21.45 -1.10 -5.68
CA THR A 68 -22.02 -1.69 -4.47
C THR A 68 -20.96 -2.00 -3.41
N HIS A 69 -19.70 -2.21 -3.81
CA HIS A 69 -18.62 -2.64 -2.93
C HIS A 69 -17.45 -1.66 -2.89
N VAL A 70 -16.85 -1.51 -1.70
CA VAL A 70 -15.57 -0.83 -1.49
C VAL A 70 -14.61 -1.81 -0.83
N HIS A 71 -13.62 -2.26 -1.60
CA HIS A 71 -12.54 -3.09 -1.10
C HIS A 71 -11.38 -2.22 -0.61
N ILE A 72 -10.83 -2.56 0.54
CA ILE A 72 -9.68 -1.88 1.14
C ILE A 72 -8.52 -2.89 1.25
N VAL A 73 -7.35 -2.50 0.75
CA VAL A 73 -6.09 -3.26 0.81
C VAL A 73 -4.96 -2.36 1.33
N PHE A 74 -3.81 -2.93 1.67
CA PHE A 74 -2.71 -2.21 2.33
C PHE A 74 -1.45 -2.01 1.46
N SER A 75 -1.51 -2.40 0.17
CA SER A 75 -0.48 -2.07 -0.81
C SER A 75 -1.07 -1.74 -2.19
N LEU A 76 -0.32 -0.97 -2.99
CA LEU A 76 -0.69 -0.69 -4.38
C LEU A 76 -0.64 -1.95 -5.25
N SER A 77 0.28 -2.86 -4.96
CA SER A 77 0.41 -4.14 -5.65
C SER A 77 -0.84 -5.01 -5.47
N ASP A 78 -1.34 -5.11 -4.23
CA ASP A 78 -2.57 -5.85 -3.93
C ASP A 78 -3.77 -5.21 -4.60
N ALA A 79 -3.86 -3.87 -4.62
CA ALA A 79 -4.93 -3.18 -5.33
C ALA A 79 -4.87 -3.43 -6.84
N GLY A 80 -3.68 -3.43 -7.43
CA GLY A 80 -3.48 -3.78 -8.84
C GLY A 80 -3.98 -5.20 -9.13
N SER A 81 -3.53 -6.16 -8.34
CA SER A 81 -3.91 -7.57 -8.45
C SER A 81 -5.42 -7.78 -8.29
N LEU A 82 -6.03 -7.16 -7.27
CA LEU A 82 -7.47 -7.25 -7.02
C LEU A 82 -8.27 -6.61 -8.16
N LYS A 83 -7.88 -5.42 -8.65
CA LYS A 83 -8.55 -4.75 -9.78
C LYS A 83 -8.51 -5.60 -11.06
N VAL A 84 -7.36 -6.20 -11.38
CA VAL A 84 -7.20 -7.09 -12.54
C VAL A 84 -8.11 -8.30 -12.39
N THR A 85 -8.13 -8.94 -11.22
CA THR A 85 -8.97 -10.11 -10.96
C THR A 85 -10.46 -9.78 -11.01
N LEU A 86 -10.89 -8.68 -10.38
CA LEU A 86 -12.28 -8.20 -10.47
C LEU A 86 -12.71 -7.91 -11.90
N SER A 87 -11.80 -7.39 -12.74
CA SER A 87 -12.06 -7.19 -14.17
C SER A 87 -12.26 -8.51 -14.90
N LYS A 88 -11.42 -9.52 -14.63
CA LYS A 88 -11.57 -10.86 -15.22
C LYS A 88 -12.87 -11.54 -14.79
N LEU A 89 -13.35 -11.25 -13.59
CA LEU A 89 -14.59 -11.79 -13.04
C LEU A 89 -15.83 -10.96 -13.43
N GLY A 90 -15.69 -9.89 -14.21
CA GLY A 90 -16.81 -9.03 -14.62
C GLY A 90 -17.35 -8.12 -13.51
N LYS A 91 -16.71 -8.06 -12.34
CA LYS A 91 -17.17 -7.29 -11.16
C LYS A 91 -16.55 -5.89 -11.04
N ARG A 92 -15.68 -5.48 -11.97
CA ARG A 92 -14.88 -4.24 -11.83
C ARG A 92 -15.72 -2.96 -11.70
N GLN A 93 -16.89 -2.88 -12.34
CA GLN A 93 -17.76 -1.71 -12.29
C GLN A 93 -18.52 -1.59 -10.96
N GLU A 94 -18.77 -2.72 -10.30
CA GLU A 94 -19.47 -2.82 -9.02
C GLU A 94 -18.53 -2.56 -7.82
N CYS A 95 -17.23 -2.71 -8.04
CA CYS A 95 -16.21 -2.68 -7.00
C CYS A 95 -15.28 -1.46 -7.13
N ASN A 96 -15.25 -0.64 -6.09
CA ASN A 96 -14.19 0.35 -5.87
C ASN A 96 -13.07 -0.28 -5.04
N VAL A 97 -11.80 -0.06 -5.40
CA VAL A 97 -10.64 -0.62 -4.68
C VAL A 97 -9.78 0.54 -4.17
N LEU A 98 -9.70 0.66 -2.85
CA LEU A 98 -8.89 1.62 -2.12
C LEU A 98 -7.64 0.94 -1.57
N ALA A 99 -6.50 1.61 -1.65
CA ALA A 99 -5.24 1.11 -1.11
C ALA A 99 -4.56 2.17 -0.26
N PHE A 100 -4.14 1.80 0.94
CA PHE A 100 -3.10 2.54 1.62
C PHE A 100 -1.76 2.25 0.93
N ASN A 101 -0.96 3.28 0.69
CA ASN A 101 0.43 3.12 0.23
C ASN A 101 1.37 3.46 1.38
N GLU A 102 1.44 2.57 2.37
CA GLU A 102 2.12 2.81 3.64
C GLU A 102 2.89 1.58 4.10
N HIS A 103 3.89 1.77 4.97
CA HIS A 103 4.59 0.67 5.62
C HIS A 103 4.08 0.45 7.04
N PHE A 104 2.87 -0.09 7.21
CA PHE A 104 2.26 -0.23 8.54
C PHE A 104 3.02 -1.12 9.53
N SER A 105 3.95 -1.98 9.13
CA SER A 105 4.76 -2.73 10.11
C SER A 105 5.89 -1.90 10.74
N ALA A 106 6.25 -0.76 10.13
CA ALA A 106 7.38 0.07 10.58
C ALA A 106 7.03 1.58 10.65
N GLY A 107 7.88 2.34 11.35
CA GLY A 107 7.75 3.77 11.61
C GLY A 107 6.76 4.12 12.71
N PRO A 108 6.66 5.40 13.11
CA PRO A 108 5.74 5.81 14.15
C PRO A 108 4.28 5.76 13.64
N ILE A 109 3.36 5.39 14.54
CA ILE A 109 1.91 5.47 14.33
C ILE A 109 1.19 6.24 15.43
N THR A 110 1.94 6.81 16.37
CA THR A 110 1.41 7.70 17.41
C THR A 110 0.68 8.88 16.78
N ASP A 111 -0.54 9.15 17.24
CA ASP A 111 -1.40 10.25 16.77
C ASP A 111 -1.62 10.30 15.24
N LEU A 112 -1.62 9.15 14.54
CA LEU A 112 -1.71 9.09 13.08
C LEU A 112 -2.99 9.72 12.49
N ILE A 113 -4.02 9.89 13.30
CA ILE A 113 -5.25 10.60 12.91
C ILE A 113 -5.10 12.13 12.88
N THR A 114 -4.00 12.65 13.38
CA THR A 114 -3.70 14.09 13.42
C THR A 114 -2.68 14.44 12.33
N MET A 115 -2.72 15.69 11.87
CA MET A 115 -1.72 16.20 10.93
C MET A 115 -0.29 16.09 11.48
N LYS A 116 -0.11 16.31 12.79
CA LYS A 116 1.20 16.24 13.45
C LYS A 116 1.76 14.81 13.43
N GLY A 117 0.94 13.80 13.74
CA GLY A 117 1.36 12.39 13.69
C GLY A 117 1.69 11.94 12.27
N GLN A 118 0.90 12.39 11.28
CA GLN A 118 1.17 12.12 9.86
C GLN A 118 2.49 12.74 9.40
N GLN A 119 2.77 13.99 9.76
CA GLN A 119 4.03 14.65 9.44
C GLN A 119 5.22 13.95 10.12
N HIS A 120 5.09 13.57 11.39
CA HIS A 120 6.13 12.84 12.10
C HIS A 120 6.46 11.52 11.38
N ARG A 121 5.44 10.76 11.00
CA ARG A 121 5.61 9.53 10.21
C ARG A 121 6.25 9.78 8.85
N GLN A 122 5.81 10.82 8.13
CA GLN A 122 6.36 11.16 6.82
C GLN A 122 7.86 11.47 6.91
N LEU A 123 8.27 12.27 7.90
CA LEU A 123 9.68 12.58 8.14
C LEU A 123 10.48 11.32 8.47
N TRP A 124 9.96 10.47 9.35
CA TRP A 124 10.62 9.20 9.66
C TRP A 124 10.80 8.33 8.42
N LEU A 125 9.78 8.18 7.58
CA LEU A 125 9.87 7.40 6.34
C LEU A 125 10.87 8.01 5.35
N MET A 126 10.94 9.34 5.23
CA MET A 126 11.94 10.01 4.39
C MET A 126 13.38 9.76 4.85
N ASP A 127 13.60 9.59 6.15
CA ASP A 127 14.93 9.34 6.71
C ASP A 127 15.35 7.85 6.63
N HIS A 128 14.38 6.93 6.63
CA HIS A 128 14.63 5.48 6.78
C HIS A 128 14.33 4.67 5.51
N ASP A 129 13.65 5.26 4.52
CA ASP A 129 13.30 4.64 3.25
C ASP A 129 13.71 5.55 2.09
N GLN A 130 14.74 5.12 1.35
CA GLN A 130 15.33 5.91 0.26
C GLN A 130 14.35 6.16 -0.90
N ASP A 131 13.42 5.24 -1.14
CA ASP A 131 12.50 5.33 -2.27
C ASP A 131 11.24 6.13 -1.92
N TYR A 132 10.91 6.25 -0.62
CA TYR A 132 9.67 6.84 -0.12
C TYR A 132 9.42 8.27 -0.62
N TYR A 133 10.45 9.13 -0.69
CA TYR A 133 10.24 10.51 -1.16
C TYR A 133 9.68 10.54 -2.58
N SER A 134 10.24 9.74 -3.49
CA SER A 134 9.80 9.70 -4.89
C SER A 134 8.41 9.08 -5.03
N GLU A 135 8.13 8.02 -4.29
CA GLU A 135 6.83 7.33 -4.29
C GLU A 135 5.72 8.21 -3.70
N SER A 136 6.02 8.96 -2.65
CA SER A 136 5.05 9.80 -1.95
C SER A 136 4.49 10.91 -2.84
N ILE A 137 5.29 11.43 -3.78
CA ILE A 137 4.88 12.48 -4.72
C ILE A 137 3.92 11.93 -5.78
N VAL A 138 4.18 10.72 -6.27
CA VAL A 138 3.40 10.11 -7.37
C VAL A 138 2.07 9.56 -6.87
N ASN A 139 2.03 8.99 -5.67
CA ASN A 139 0.86 8.25 -5.16
C ASN A 139 0.09 9.00 -4.07
N ARG A 140 -0.05 10.33 -4.21
CA ARG A 140 -0.64 11.19 -3.16
C ARG A 140 -2.04 10.75 -2.70
N GLU A 141 -2.88 10.28 -3.62
CA GLU A 141 -4.25 9.81 -3.33
C GLU A 141 -4.34 8.56 -2.43
N HIS A 142 -3.20 7.90 -2.23
CA HIS A 142 -3.03 6.70 -1.39
C HIS A 142 -2.37 7.00 -0.04
N GLN A 143 -1.97 8.25 0.20
CA GLN A 143 -1.45 8.69 1.49
C GLN A 143 -2.53 8.64 2.57
N ILE A 144 -2.09 8.52 3.83
CA ILE A 144 -2.97 8.40 4.99
C ILE A 144 -4.05 9.48 5.03
N GLU A 145 -3.70 10.75 4.83
CA GLU A 145 -4.66 11.87 4.87
C GLU A 145 -5.82 11.66 3.88
N CYS A 146 -5.49 11.42 2.60
CA CYS A 146 -6.48 11.19 1.55
C CYS A 146 -7.30 9.92 1.80
N MET A 147 -6.66 8.85 2.27
CA MET A 147 -7.33 7.59 2.58
C MET A 147 -8.30 7.72 3.76
N MET A 148 -7.93 8.44 4.82
CA MET A 148 -8.82 8.73 5.94
C MET A 148 -10.08 9.45 5.48
N ASP A 149 -9.93 10.47 4.62
CA ASP A 149 -11.04 11.21 4.04
C ASP A 149 -11.95 10.34 3.18
N ARG A 150 -11.35 9.46 2.36
CA ARG A 150 -12.10 8.52 1.51
C ARG A 150 -12.89 7.52 2.34
N LEU A 151 -12.27 6.92 3.36
CA LEU A 151 -12.91 5.93 4.24
C LEU A 151 -14.10 6.53 5.01
N ARG A 152 -13.95 7.73 5.56
CA ARG A 152 -15.03 8.44 6.29
C ARG A 152 -16.22 8.80 5.40
N LYS A 153 -15.99 8.99 4.10
CA LYS A 153 -17.02 9.37 3.12
C LYS A 153 -17.67 8.17 2.42
N ILE A 154 -17.31 6.92 2.76
CA ILE A 154 -17.94 5.74 2.17
C ILE A 154 -19.43 5.72 2.53
N PRO A 155 -20.36 5.76 1.55
CA PRO A 155 -21.80 5.72 1.83
C PRO A 155 -22.22 4.46 2.59
N GLU A 156 -23.16 4.58 3.53
CA GLU A 156 -23.68 3.43 4.30
C GLU A 156 -24.37 2.38 3.42
N SER A 157 -24.82 2.76 2.22
CA SER A 157 -25.41 1.84 1.25
C SER A 157 -24.40 0.90 0.57
N LYS A 158 -23.09 1.13 0.73
CA LYS A 158 -22.03 0.30 0.11
C LYS A 158 -21.50 -0.74 1.10
N THR A 159 -21.19 -1.94 0.63
CA THR A 159 -20.51 -2.95 1.45
C THR A 159 -19.01 -2.62 1.51
N VAL A 160 -18.43 -2.61 2.72
CA VAL A 160 -16.98 -2.47 2.90
C VAL A 160 -16.37 -3.84 3.11
N VAL A 161 -15.33 -4.17 2.34
CA VAL A 161 -14.58 -5.43 2.45
C VAL A 161 -13.11 -5.12 2.65
N ILE A 162 -12.53 -5.50 3.78
CA ILE A 162 -11.12 -5.28 4.08
C ILE A 162 -10.34 -6.58 3.85
N TRP A 163 -9.27 -6.51 3.08
CA TRP A 163 -8.40 -7.63 2.76
C TRP A 163 -7.14 -7.59 3.62
N CYS A 164 -6.77 -8.71 4.21
CA CYS A 164 -5.56 -8.85 5.02
C CYS A 164 -4.99 -10.27 4.94
N GLY A 165 -3.71 -10.43 5.24
CA GLY A 165 -3.08 -11.69 5.64
C GLY A 165 -2.61 -11.65 7.09
N ASP A 166 -2.20 -12.79 7.64
CA ASP A 166 -1.64 -12.90 9.00
C ASP A 166 -0.19 -12.38 9.04
N ASN A 167 -0.02 -11.07 8.84
CA ASN A 167 1.27 -10.38 8.89
C ASN A 167 1.13 -9.01 9.54
N ALA A 168 2.21 -8.50 10.13
CA ALA A 168 2.16 -7.27 10.92
C ALA A 168 1.69 -6.03 10.13
N HIS A 169 2.05 -5.95 8.85
CA HIS A 169 1.70 -4.83 7.99
C HIS A 169 0.18 -4.76 7.74
N ASP A 170 -0.40 -5.82 7.19
CA ASP A 170 -1.83 -5.89 6.90
C ASP A 170 -2.65 -5.81 8.19
N GLN A 171 -2.21 -6.51 9.23
CA GLN A 171 -2.96 -6.60 10.48
C GLN A 171 -2.95 -5.26 11.22
N THR A 172 -1.85 -4.50 11.19
CA THR A 172 -1.84 -3.13 11.75
C THR A 172 -2.70 -2.18 10.92
N GLY A 173 -2.58 -2.22 9.59
CA GLY A 173 -3.42 -1.42 8.69
C GLY A 173 -4.91 -1.73 8.85
N PHE A 174 -5.25 -2.99 9.08
CA PHE A 174 -6.62 -3.45 9.32
C PHE A 174 -7.21 -2.85 10.59
N ARG A 175 -6.46 -2.84 11.71
CA ARG A 175 -6.88 -2.16 12.95
C ARG A 175 -7.10 -0.67 12.71
N PHE A 176 -6.19 -0.01 11.98
CA PHE A 176 -6.33 1.40 11.64
C PHE A 176 -7.58 1.67 10.80
N ALA A 177 -7.82 0.90 9.74
CA ALA A 177 -8.97 1.04 8.88
C ALA A 177 -10.28 0.84 9.65
N LEU A 178 -10.35 -0.16 10.54
CA LEU A 178 -11.50 -0.36 11.43
C LEU A 178 -11.70 0.81 12.37
N TYR A 179 -10.63 1.32 12.98
CA TYR A 179 -10.72 2.52 13.83
C TYR A 179 -11.27 3.72 13.05
N LEU A 180 -10.85 3.95 11.81
CA LEU A 180 -11.39 5.03 10.96
C LEU A 180 -12.87 4.82 10.62
N LEU A 181 -13.33 3.57 10.56
CA LEU A 181 -14.69 3.17 10.25
C LEU A 181 -15.56 2.97 11.50
N ARG A 182 -15.07 3.19 12.72
CA ARG A 182 -15.78 2.88 13.99
C ARG A 182 -17.20 3.46 14.10
N GLU A 183 -17.44 4.63 13.52
CA GLU A 183 -18.77 5.28 13.51
C GLU A 183 -19.73 4.72 12.45
N ARG A 184 -19.22 3.90 11.51
CA ARG A 184 -20.02 3.27 10.46
C ARG A 184 -20.94 2.20 11.05
N LYS A 185 -22.23 2.29 10.72
CA LYS A 185 -23.26 1.34 11.18
C LYS A 185 -23.41 0.13 10.26
N GLY A 186 -23.19 0.30 8.96
CA GLY A 186 -23.23 -0.79 8.00
C GLY A 186 -22.17 -1.87 8.27
N PRO A 187 -22.41 -3.11 7.81
CA PRO A 187 -21.49 -4.21 8.05
C PRO A 187 -20.14 -3.97 7.36
N VAL A 188 -19.07 -4.32 8.07
CA VAL A 188 -17.71 -4.39 7.53
C VAL A 188 -17.37 -5.86 7.38
N HIS A 189 -16.97 -6.27 6.20
CA HIS A 189 -16.57 -7.63 5.89
C HIS A 189 -15.04 -7.74 5.86
N VAL A 190 -14.53 -8.93 6.13
CA VAL A 190 -13.10 -9.22 6.09
C VAL A 190 -12.82 -10.41 5.18
N VAL A 191 -11.76 -10.29 4.39
CA VAL A 191 -11.13 -11.38 3.64
C VAL A 191 -9.73 -11.56 4.21
N ASN A 192 -9.60 -12.45 5.19
CA ASN A 192 -8.28 -12.85 5.67
C ASN A 192 -7.78 -14.03 4.80
N VAL A 193 -6.86 -13.74 3.89
CA VAL A 193 -6.37 -14.73 2.92
C VAL A 193 -5.66 -15.88 3.61
N THR A 194 -4.94 -15.62 4.69
CA THR A 194 -4.22 -16.66 5.44
C THR A 194 -5.18 -17.63 6.11
N GLN A 195 -6.24 -17.10 6.75
CA GLN A 195 -7.25 -17.92 7.42
C GLN A 195 -8.09 -18.74 6.44
N ILE A 196 -8.41 -18.17 5.27
CA ILE A 196 -9.10 -18.91 4.21
C ILE A 196 -8.26 -20.10 3.75
N HIS A 197 -6.96 -19.92 3.50
CA HIS A 197 -6.08 -21.03 3.10
C HIS A 197 -5.97 -22.09 4.20
N LYS A 198 -5.83 -21.69 5.48
CA LYS A 198 -5.83 -22.59 6.64
C LYS A 198 -7.10 -23.46 6.70
N ASN A 199 -8.27 -22.83 6.64
CA ASN A 199 -9.55 -23.52 6.83
C ASN A 199 -9.91 -24.46 5.68
N MET A 200 -9.47 -24.12 4.47
CA MET A 200 -9.78 -24.91 3.27
C MET A 200 -8.74 -26.00 2.97
N GLY A 201 -7.66 -26.09 3.75
CA GLY A 201 -6.54 -26.99 3.44
C GLY A 201 -5.88 -26.68 2.09
N LEU A 202 -6.05 -25.44 1.60
CA LEU A 202 -5.44 -24.98 0.36
C LEU A 202 -3.97 -24.69 0.64
N HIS A 203 -3.14 -25.71 0.47
CA HIS A 203 -1.71 -25.53 0.45
C HIS A 203 -1.28 -25.04 -0.93
N LEU A 204 -0.40 -24.03 -0.97
CA LEU A 204 0.39 -23.76 -2.17
C LEU A 204 1.20 -25.00 -2.54
N GLU A 205 1.70 -25.09 -3.77
CA GLU A 205 2.52 -26.23 -4.23
C GLU A 205 3.69 -26.58 -3.28
N LYS A 206 4.14 -25.60 -2.48
CA LYS A 206 5.22 -25.74 -1.49
C LYS A 206 4.77 -26.07 -0.07
N GLY A 207 3.48 -26.31 0.18
CA GLY A 207 2.96 -26.63 1.53
C GLY A 207 2.81 -25.44 2.48
N VAL A 208 3.37 -24.28 2.14
CA VAL A 208 3.38 -23.08 2.99
C VAL A 208 2.07 -22.31 2.85
N ILE A 209 1.46 -21.96 3.98
CA ILE A 209 0.29 -21.10 4.03
C ILE A 209 0.73 -19.64 3.79
N PRO A 210 0.14 -18.92 2.82
CA PRO A 210 0.52 -17.55 2.54
C PRO A 210 0.12 -16.61 3.68
N TYR A 211 1.08 -15.88 4.25
CA TYR A 211 0.85 -14.83 5.25
C TYR A 211 0.51 -13.47 4.62
N ALA A 212 0.70 -13.30 3.31
CA ALA A 212 0.44 -12.07 2.56
C ALA A 212 -0.14 -12.39 1.17
N GLN A 213 -0.89 -11.45 0.60
CA GLN A 213 -1.53 -11.61 -0.71
C GLN A 213 -0.52 -11.83 -1.85
N ALA A 214 0.62 -11.15 -1.80
CA ALA A 214 1.68 -11.26 -2.80
C ALA A 214 2.31 -12.67 -2.92
N LEU A 215 2.08 -13.54 -1.93
CA LEU A 215 2.57 -14.92 -1.93
C LEU A 215 1.61 -15.91 -2.61
N ILE A 216 0.45 -15.43 -3.07
CA ILE A 216 -0.57 -16.25 -3.71
C ILE A 216 -0.37 -16.21 -5.22
N GLU A 217 -0.26 -17.38 -5.84
CA GLU A 217 -0.19 -17.50 -7.30
C GLU A 217 -1.45 -16.97 -7.97
N ARG A 218 -1.29 -16.43 -9.18
CA ARG A 218 -2.34 -15.68 -9.88
C ARG A 218 -3.63 -16.49 -10.04
N GLU A 219 -3.54 -17.74 -10.45
CA GLU A 219 -4.67 -18.63 -10.71
C GLU A 219 -5.44 -18.90 -9.41
N ASN A 220 -4.72 -19.19 -8.32
CA ASN A 220 -5.29 -19.38 -6.99
C ASN A 220 -5.91 -18.09 -6.44
N TYR A 221 -5.32 -16.93 -6.71
CA TYR A 221 -5.86 -15.64 -6.31
C TYR A 221 -7.18 -15.32 -7.03
N ILE A 222 -7.32 -15.70 -8.31
CA ILE A 222 -8.58 -15.56 -9.05
C ILE A 222 -9.69 -16.41 -8.41
N GLU A 223 -9.41 -17.66 -8.06
CA GLU A 223 -10.37 -18.53 -7.35
C GLU A 223 -10.72 -17.96 -5.98
N LEU A 224 -9.74 -17.44 -5.24
CA LEU A 224 -9.97 -16.84 -3.93
C LEU A 224 -10.91 -15.64 -4.03
N VAL A 225 -10.68 -14.72 -4.96
CA VAL A 225 -11.56 -13.56 -5.15
C VAL A 225 -12.95 -13.99 -5.65
N ARG A 226 -13.03 -15.01 -6.51
CA ARG A 226 -14.33 -15.52 -6.99
C ARG A 226 -15.19 -16.06 -5.86
N ASN A 227 -14.58 -16.87 -4.98
CA ASN A 227 -15.32 -17.62 -3.97
C ASN A 227 -15.48 -16.87 -2.64
N TYR A 228 -14.55 -15.95 -2.33
CA TYR A 228 -14.49 -15.28 -1.03
C TYR A 228 -14.41 -13.76 -1.12
N GLY A 229 -14.48 -13.16 -2.31
CA GLY A 229 -14.30 -11.72 -2.50
C GLY A 229 -15.35 -10.83 -1.82
N GLU A 230 -16.51 -11.40 -1.46
CA GLU A 230 -17.54 -10.72 -0.64
C GLU A 230 -17.12 -10.58 0.83
N GLY A 231 -16.19 -11.43 1.28
CA GLY A 231 -15.74 -11.52 2.65
C GLY A 231 -16.78 -12.06 3.61
N TYR A 232 -16.35 -12.20 4.86
CA TYR A 232 -17.21 -12.61 5.97
C TYR A 232 -17.55 -11.39 6.83
N PRO A 233 -18.80 -11.21 7.26
CA PRO A 233 -19.17 -10.10 8.14
C PRO A 233 -18.37 -10.19 9.43
N LEU A 234 -17.71 -9.09 9.81
CA LEU A 234 -16.94 -9.02 11.03
C LEU A 234 -17.89 -8.97 12.23
N ASP A 235 -17.67 -9.87 13.19
CA ASP A 235 -18.43 -9.89 14.44
C ASP A 235 -18.31 -8.53 15.18
N PRO A 236 -19.41 -7.98 15.74
CA PRO A 236 -19.38 -6.68 16.40
C PRO A 236 -18.44 -6.58 17.61
N ASP A 237 -18.29 -7.65 18.40
CA ASP A 237 -17.42 -7.65 19.57
C ASP A 237 -15.96 -7.78 19.12
N GLN A 238 -15.68 -8.62 18.13
CA GLN A 238 -14.37 -8.71 17.50
C GLN A 238 -13.94 -7.38 16.83
N ARG A 239 -14.89 -6.67 16.21
CA ARG A 239 -14.66 -5.35 15.62
C ARG A 239 -14.25 -4.33 16.69
N LYS A 240 -15.00 -4.26 17.81
CA LYS A 240 -14.64 -3.37 18.93
C LYS A 240 -13.29 -3.72 19.53
N LEU A 241 -12.97 -5.01 19.64
CA LEU A 241 -11.65 -5.46 20.08
C LEU A 241 -10.55 -4.90 19.16
N TYR A 242 -10.66 -5.07 17.84
CA TYR A 242 -9.67 -4.54 16.89
C TYR A 242 -9.58 -2.99 16.90
N GLU A 243 -10.69 -2.29 17.09
CA GLU A 243 -10.70 -0.83 17.26
C GLU A 243 -9.96 -0.41 18.56
N SER A 244 -10.10 -1.20 19.63
CA SER A 244 -9.35 -0.97 20.88
C SER A 244 -7.86 -1.31 20.76
N GLU A 245 -7.51 -2.39 20.04
CA GLU A 245 -6.13 -2.75 19.73
C GLU A 245 -5.42 -1.63 18.95
N TRP A 246 -6.11 -0.98 18.00
CA TRP A 246 -5.55 0.22 17.35
C TRP A 246 -5.21 1.31 18.37
N THR A 247 -6.14 1.59 19.28
CA THR A 247 -5.97 2.66 20.28
C THR A 247 -4.76 2.38 21.17
N GLU A 248 -4.61 1.13 21.62
CA GLU A 248 -3.45 0.67 22.39
C GLU A 248 -2.15 0.82 21.58
N LEU A 249 -2.08 0.26 20.37
CA LEU A 249 -0.90 0.32 19.51
C LEU A 249 -0.47 1.76 19.20
N SER A 250 -1.43 2.64 18.91
CA SER A 250 -1.18 4.04 18.60
C SER A 250 -0.83 4.90 19.82
N SER A 251 -0.95 4.37 21.03
CA SER A 251 -0.51 5.02 22.27
C SER A 251 0.93 4.68 22.66
N GLN A 252 1.53 3.71 21.97
CA GLN A 252 2.89 3.25 22.18
C GLN A 252 3.83 3.88 21.14
N ASP A 253 5.07 4.16 21.54
CA ASP A 253 6.08 4.77 20.66
C ASP A 253 6.97 3.71 19.95
N HIS A 254 6.48 2.47 19.81
CA HIS A 254 7.19 1.42 19.09
C HIS A 254 7.22 1.70 17.58
N ILE A 255 8.43 1.68 17.01
CA ILE A 255 8.67 1.93 15.59
C ILE A 255 8.58 0.67 14.73
N ILE A 256 8.62 -0.53 15.33
CA ILE A 256 8.48 -1.81 14.62
C ILE A 256 7.38 -2.64 15.28
N ARG A 257 6.62 -3.35 14.46
CA ARG A 257 5.53 -4.22 14.88
C ARG A 257 5.64 -5.57 14.22
N LEU A 258 5.41 -6.64 14.99
CA LEU A 258 5.42 -8.02 14.54
C LEU A 258 4.04 -8.68 14.74
N TRP A 259 3.75 -9.70 13.96
CA TRP A 259 2.55 -10.52 14.09
C TRP A 259 2.89 -11.83 14.78
N GLU A 260 2.45 -11.98 16.03
CA GLU A 260 2.77 -13.12 16.87
C GLU A 260 1.55 -13.55 17.69
N GLY A 261 1.31 -14.86 17.75
CA GLY A 261 0.19 -15.41 18.54
C GLY A 261 -1.20 -14.89 18.13
N GLY A 262 -1.37 -14.42 16.89
CA GLY A 262 -2.63 -13.83 16.41
C GLY A 262 -2.82 -12.35 16.80
N LYS A 263 -1.77 -11.68 17.27
CA LYS A 263 -1.80 -10.27 17.67
C LYS A 263 -0.68 -9.47 16.99
N VAL A 264 -0.93 -8.17 16.82
CA VAL A 264 0.11 -7.21 16.48
C VAL A 264 0.77 -6.77 17.78
N ILE A 265 2.09 -6.88 17.86
CA ILE A 265 2.88 -6.50 19.05
C ILE A 265 3.87 -5.43 18.63
N GLY A 266 3.90 -4.30 19.35
CA GLY A 266 4.98 -3.32 19.24
C GLY A 266 6.25 -3.85 19.87
N CYS A 267 7.38 -3.70 19.20
CA CYS A 267 8.66 -4.24 19.64
C CYS A 267 9.73 -3.15 19.71
N GLU A 268 10.84 -3.48 20.37
CA GLU A 268 12.06 -2.68 20.32
C GLU A 268 12.61 -2.62 18.90
N GLU A 269 13.21 -1.49 18.55
CA GLU A 269 13.68 -1.19 17.20
C GLU A 269 14.74 -2.19 16.68
N ASP A 270 15.52 -2.79 17.59
CA ASP A 270 16.59 -3.73 17.31
C ASP A 270 16.15 -5.21 17.34
N ILE A 271 14.84 -5.49 17.46
CA ILE A 271 14.34 -6.86 17.62
C ILE A 271 14.77 -7.82 16.50
N LEU A 272 15.04 -7.30 15.29
CA LEU A 272 15.48 -8.09 14.13
C LEU A 272 17.00 -8.18 13.99
N ASP A 273 17.78 -7.47 14.81
CA ASP A 273 19.24 -7.40 14.67
C ASP A 273 19.89 -8.78 14.84
N ALA A 274 19.44 -9.55 15.84
CA ALA A 274 19.91 -10.92 16.04
C ALA A 274 19.62 -11.81 14.83
N VAL A 275 18.47 -11.64 14.18
CA VAL A 275 18.09 -12.39 12.97
C VAL A 275 18.99 -11.99 11.79
N ILE A 276 19.29 -10.70 11.64
CA ILE A 276 20.21 -10.18 10.62
C ILE A 276 21.61 -10.78 10.82
N VAL A 277 22.17 -10.67 12.03
CA VAL A 277 23.51 -11.17 12.37
C VAL A 277 23.61 -12.68 12.14
N ASN A 278 22.62 -13.45 12.58
CA ASN A 278 22.58 -14.89 12.37
C ASN A 278 22.47 -15.24 10.88
N SER A 279 21.66 -14.51 10.10
CA SER A 279 21.54 -14.71 8.66
C SER A 279 22.87 -14.48 7.94
N VAL A 280 23.61 -13.44 8.31
CA VAL A 280 24.97 -13.19 7.78
C VAL A 280 25.90 -14.36 8.14
N ASN A 281 25.93 -14.77 9.41
CA ASN A 281 26.78 -15.85 9.89
C ASN A 281 26.53 -17.18 9.15
N GLU A 282 25.26 -17.56 8.97
CA GLU A 282 24.87 -18.76 8.24
C GLU A 282 25.32 -18.70 6.78
N LEU A 283 25.03 -17.61 6.08
CA LEU A 283 25.40 -17.43 4.68
C LEU A 283 26.93 -17.41 4.47
N GLN A 284 27.70 -16.91 5.44
CA GLN A 284 29.16 -16.98 5.41
C GLN A 284 29.69 -18.42 5.60
N LYS A 285 29.09 -19.18 6.52
CA LYS A 285 29.47 -20.59 6.73
C LYS A 285 29.26 -21.45 5.49
N GLU A 286 28.26 -21.14 4.67
CA GLU A 286 27.97 -21.83 3.41
C GLU A 286 29.01 -21.56 2.30
N ARG A 287 29.73 -20.42 2.33
CA ARG A 287 30.56 -19.94 1.21
C ARG A 287 32.07 -19.95 1.42
N MET A 288 32.53 -20.23 2.66
CA MET A 288 33.87 -20.04 3.23
C MET A 288 33.84 -18.87 4.25
N HIS A 289 34.34 -19.15 5.46
CA HIS A 289 34.40 -18.20 6.56
C HIS A 289 35.10 -16.90 6.12
N ASP A 290 34.60 -15.75 6.55
CA ASP A 290 35.07 -14.37 6.27
C ASP A 290 34.68 -13.71 4.92
N ASP A 291 33.92 -14.40 4.06
CA ASP A 291 33.44 -13.81 2.80
C ASP A 291 32.33 -12.77 2.98
N PHE A 292 32.30 -11.76 2.10
CA PHE A 292 31.23 -10.76 2.05
C PHE A 292 29.99 -11.29 1.34
N ILE A 293 28.82 -11.13 1.97
CA ILE A 293 27.51 -11.58 1.46
C ILE A 293 26.74 -10.40 0.89
N LYS A 294 26.07 -10.57 -0.25
CA LYS A 294 25.24 -9.50 -0.83
C LYS A 294 24.10 -9.15 0.12
N ALA A 295 23.83 -7.85 0.30
CA ALA A 295 22.80 -7.41 1.23
C ALA A 295 21.40 -7.92 0.86
N GLY A 296 21.10 -8.03 -0.44
CA GLY A 296 19.84 -8.63 -0.90
C GLY A 296 19.64 -10.08 -0.46
N GLU A 297 20.70 -10.88 -0.39
CA GLU A 297 20.62 -12.27 0.08
C GLU A 297 20.33 -12.34 1.58
N VAL A 298 20.97 -11.46 2.35
CA VAL A 298 20.71 -11.33 3.79
C VAL A 298 19.28 -10.91 4.05
N VAL A 299 18.78 -9.89 3.33
CA VAL A 299 17.38 -9.44 3.44
C VAL A 299 16.40 -10.56 3.13
N THR A 300 16.62 -11.31 2.03
CA THR A 300 15.77 -12.47 1.70
C THR A 300 15.75 -13.49 2.83
N LYS A 301 16.93 -13.86 3.36
CA LYS A 301 17.04 -14.83 4.47
C LYS A 301 16.33 -14.32 5.74
N VAL A 302 16.45 -13.04 6.07
CA VAL A 302 15.76 -12.42 7.22
C VAL A 302 14.25 -12.47 7.05
N LEU A 303 13.72 -12.17 5.86
CA LEU A 303 12.29 -12.25 5.56
C LEU A 303 11.78 -13.70 5.62
N GLU A 304 12.57 -14.66 5.16
CA GLU A 304 12.25 -16.09 5.24
C GLU A 304 12.20 -16.61 6.69
N ILE A 305 13.17 -16.23 7.54
CA ILE A 305 13.23 -16.66 8.94
C ILE A 305 12.14 -15.98 9.76
N SER A 306 11.99 -14.66 9.63
CA SER A 306 11.02 -13.92 10.42
C SER A 306 9.59 -14.27 10.04
N GLN A 307 9.33 -14.58 8.76
CA GLN A 307 7.98 -14.71 8.19
C GLN A 307 7.09 -13.49 8.51
N GLN A 308 7.72 -12.32 8.66
CA GLN A 308 7.04 -11.06 8.90
C GLN A 308 7.06 -10.22 7.63
N TYR A 309 5.93 -9.56 7.32
CA TYR A 309 5.90 -8.56 6.27
C TYR A 309 6.45 -7.23 6.81
N VAL A 310 7.78 -7.16 6.94
CA VAL A 310 8.51 -5.94 7.29
C VAL A 310 9.13 -5.39 6.01
N GLY A 311 8.97 -4.07 5.79
CA GLY A 311 9.55 -3.41 4.62
C GLY A 311 11.06 -3.63 4.55
N TYR A 312 11.58 -3.97 3.36
CA TYR A 312 13.00 -4.25 3.19
C TYR A 312 13.87 -3.03 3.56
N SER A 313 13.36 -1.81 3.37
CA SER A 313 14.00 -0.55 3.76
C SER A 313 14.32 -0.51 5.24
N PHE A 314 13.43 -1.02 6.10
CA PHE A 314 13.67 -1.13 7.54
C PHE A 314 14.82 -2.09 7.87
N ILE A 315 14.88 -3.25 7.20
CA ILE A 315 15.97 -4.23 7.40
C ILE A 315 17.31 -3.62 6.95
N VAL A 316 17.31 -2.88 5.83
CA VAL A 316 18.49 -2.16 5.36
C VAL A 316 18.94 -1.09 6.36
N TYR A 317 18.00 -0.32 6.90
CA TYR A 317 18.28 0.63 7.97
C TYR A 317 18.95 -0.05 9.17
N ARG A 318 18.42 -1.18 9.65
CA ARG A 318 19.03 -1.95 10.76
C ARG A 318 20.42 -2.49 10.40
N ILE A 319 20.63 -2.95 9.17
CA ILE A 319 21.97 -3.33 8.69
C ILE A 319 22.95 -2.15 8.81
N TRP A 320 22.56 -0.95 8.42
CA TRP A 320 23.42 0.23 8.55
C TRP A 320 23.68 0.62 10.01
N ARG A 321 22.71 0.43 10.91
CA ARG A 321 22.92 0.57 12.36
C ARG A 321 23.97 -0.40 12.87
N LEU A 322 23.85 -1.69 12.53
CA LEU A 322 24.83 -2.72 12.89
C LEU A 322 26.23 -2.47 12.29
N VAL A 323 26.32 -1.86 11.11
CA VAL A 323 27.59 -1.41 10.53
C VAL A 323 28.18 -0.24 11.34
N SER A 324 27.36 0.75 11.70
CA SER A 324 27.77 1.89 12.53
C SER A 324 28.24 1.45 13.91
N ASP A 325 27.59 0.44 14.49
CA ASP A 325 27.89 -0.09 15.81
C ASP A 325 29.10 -1.06 15.78
N GLY A 326 29.69 -1.30 14.61
CA GLY A 326 30.89 -2.14 14.43
C GLY A 326 30.64 -3.64 14.49
N VAL A 327 29.37 -4.07 14.50
CA VAL A 327 28.97 -5.49 14.46
C VAL A 327 29.15 -6.07 13.06
N LEU A 328 28.81 -5.29 12.03
CA LEU A 328 28.98 -5.63 10.62
C LEU A 328 30.02 -4.73 9.97
N THR A 329 30.67 -5.24 8.93
CA THR A 329 31.47 -4.44 7.99
C THR A 329 30.85 -4.52 6.61
N PHE A 330 30.94 -3.43 5.84
CA PHE A 330 30.39 -3.35 4.50
C PHE A 330 31.45 -3.05 3.45
N GLN A 331 31.16 -3.42 2.19
CA GLN A 331 31.90 -2.98 1.01
C GLN A 331 30.93 -2.71 -0.15
N GLY A 332 31.35 -1.87 -1.10
CA GLY A 332 30.56 -1.51 -2.27
C GLY A 332 29.87 -0.16 -2.13
N ILE A 333 28.77 0.04 -2.88
CA ILE A 333 28.06 1.32 -2.95
C ILE A 333 26.78 1.22 -2.10
N PRO A 334 26.63 2.04 -1.04
CA PRO A 334 25.40 2.11 -0.25
C PRO A 334 24.17 2.40 -1.12
N GLY A 335 23.00 1.97 -0.64
CA GLY A 335 21.72 2.14 -1.32
C GLY A 335 21.16 0.79 -1.77
N MET A 336 21.11 0.54 -3.09
CA MET A 336 20.47 -0.66 -3.63
C MET A 336 21.12 -1.97 -3.15
N LEU A 337 20.28 -2.93 -2.76
CA LEU A 337 20.67 -4.22 -2.15
C LEU A 337 21.71 -5.05 -2.91
N HIS A 338 21.79 -4.91 -4.23
CA HIS A 338 22.75 -5.65 -5.06
C HIS A 338 24.12 -4.96 -5.18
N LYS A 339 24.22 -3.68 -4.79
CA LYS A 339 25.40 -2.83 -4.94
C LYS A 339 26.36 -2.86 -3.75
N PHE A 340 25.93 -3.40 -2.61
CA PHE A 340 26.79 -3.58 -1.45
C PHE A 340 26.70 -4.98 -0.87
N SER A 341 27.74 -5.33 -0.12
CA SER A 341 27.85 -6.60 0.58
C SER A 341 28.28 -6.34 2.03
N ILE A 342 27.90 -7.24 2.93
CA ILE A 342 28.17 -7.17 4.37
C ILE A 342 28.78 -8.48 4.89
N ARG A 343 29.46 -8.40 6.03
CA ARG A 343 29.94 -9.55 6.79
C ARG A 343 30.05 -9.21 8.27
N LEU A 344 30.19 -10.23 9.13
CA LEU A 344 30.55 -10.02 10.54
C LEU A 344 31.88 -9.29 10.66
N SER A 345 31.98 -8.38 11.64
CA SER A 345 33.23 -7.70 11.92
C SER A 345 34.20 -8.57 12.72
N ASN A 346 35.47 -8.58 12.32
CA ASN A 346 36.54 -9.36 12.97
C ASN A 346 36.87 -8.88 14.40
N SER A 347 36.33 -7.73 14.83
CA SER A 347 36.52 -7.17 16.17
C SER A 347 35.65 -7.82 17.24
N ILE A 348 34.71 -8.69 16.88
CA ILE A 348 33.88 -9.47 17.82
C ILE A 348 34.27 -10.95 17.64
N LYS A 349 35.44 -11.33 18.14
CA LYS A 349 35.64 -12.75 18.50
C LYS A 349 34.73 -13.00 19.70
N VAL A 350 33.64 -13.73 19.46
CA VAL A 350 32.88 -14.37 20.54
C VAL A 350 33.90 -15.18 21.33
N GLU A 351 34.14 -14.79 22.58
CA GLU A 351 34.82 -15.65 23.56
C GLU A 351 33.98 -16.92 23.67
N SER A 352 34.46 -17.97 23.00
CA SER A 352 34.02 -19.33 23.23
C SER A 352 34.81 -19.85 24.43
N ASP A 353 34.18 -19.87 25.60
CA ASP A 353 34.53 -20.78 26.68
C ASP A 353 34.04 -22.21 26.38
#